data_AF-A0A966Q5H7-F1
#
_entry.id   AF-A0A966Q5H7-F1
#
_cell.length_a   1.000
_cell.length_b   1.000
_cell.length_c   1.000
_cell.angle_alpha   90.00
_cell.angle_beta   90.00
_cell.angle_gamma   90.00
#
_symmetry.space_group_name_H-M   'P 1'
#
loop_
_entity.id
_entity.type
_entity.pdbx_description
1 polymer ?
#
loop_
_entity_poly.entity_id
_entity_poly.type
_entity_poly.pdbx_seq_one_letter_code
_entity_poly.pdbx_strand_id
1 'polypeptide(L)'
;MNTTATQRPSLQGLINSTSIPESLVRAVVRQMGGWQSFKESAPDICRGGIDGGFSGFISYADTMKFAKKNREAIRQLAMDQAQEFGLGVVEMIKGFGCFRHSKPSDREIIDGLAGIAHPMGVNVLNALAWYAGEEVARAFCDAFDPQ
;
A
#
# COMPACT_ATOMS: atom_id res chain seq x y z
N MET A 1 28.96 11.54 -12.60
CA MET A 1 27.97 10.66 -13.28
C MET A 1 28.36 9.23 -12.93
N ASN A 2 27.74 8.65 -11.90
CA ASN A 2 27.99 7.25 -11.54
C ASN A 2 26.90 6.41 -12.20
N THR A 3 27.33 5.61 -13.16
CA THR A 3 26.53 4.57 -13.81
C THR A 3 26.15 3.55 -12.74
N THR A 4 24.92 3.61 -12.23
CA THR A 4 24.38 2.60 -11.33
C THR A 4 24.20 1.32 -12.13
N ALA A 5 25.10 0.36 -11.93
CA ALA A 5 24.82 -1.03 -12.30
C ALA A 5 23.48 -1.41 -11.66
N THR A 6 22.50 -1.80 -12.46
CA THR A 6 21.16 -2.19 -12.01
C THR A 6 21.33 -3.36 -11.03
N GLN A 7 21.28 -3.06 -9.74
CA GLN A 7 21.44 -4.07 -8.70
C GLN A 7 20.28 -5.06 -8.87
N ARG A 8 20.58 -6.35 -8.94
CA ARG A 8 19.56 -7.38 -9.18
C ARG A 8 18.45 -7.24 -8.11
N PRO A 9 17.17 -7.09 -8.51
CA PRO A 9 16.11 -6.82 -7.54
C PRO A 9 16.01 -7.96 -6.51
N SER A 10 16.09 -7.59 -5.23
CA SER A 10 15.93 -8.52 -4.11
C SER A 10 15.06 -7.91 -3.03
N LEU A 11 14.36 -8.77 -2.27
CA LEU A 11 13.51 -8.32 -1.17
C LEU A 11 14.31 -7.51 -0.13
N GLN A 12 15.53 -7.94 0.18
CA GLN A 12 16.38 -7.20 1.11
C GLN A 12 16.81 -5.85 0.53
N GLY A 13 17.10 -5.80 -0.77
CA GLY A 13 17.38 -4.53 -1.46
C GLY A 13 16.19 -3.57 -1.36
N LEU A 14 14.97 -4.06 -1.59
CA LEU A 14 13.75 -3.27 -1.46
C LEU A 14 13.59 -2.71 -0.03
N ILE A 15 13.70 -3.58 0.97
CA ILE A 15 13.61 -3.20 2.39
C ILE A 15 14.63 -2.10 2.72
N ASN A 16 15.86 -2.21 2.21
CA ASN A 16 16.92 -1.23 2.48
C ASN A 16 16.74 0.09 1.71
N SER A 17 15.90 0.13 0.67
CA SER A 17 15.70 1.28 -0.21
C SER A 17 14.55 2.20 0.20
N THR A 18 13.72 1.79 1.16
CA THR A 18 12.47 2.49 1.53
C THR A 18 12.36 2.71 3.02
N SER A 19 11.61 3.74 3.43
CA SER A 19 11.20 3.97 4.82
C SER A 19 9.96 3.17 5.23
N ILE A 20 9.29 2.47 4.30
CA ILE A 20 8.13 1.63 4.60
C ILE A 20 8.52 0.58 5.65
N PRO A 21 7.72 0.37 6.71
CA PRO A 21 8.01 -0.64 7.71
C PRO A 21 8.31 -2.02 7.09
N GLU A 22 9.44 -2.62 7.44
CA GLU A 22 9.90 -3.90 6.88
C GLU A 22 8.83 -5.00 6.98
N SER A 23 8.11 -5.03 8.11
CA SER A 23 7.02 -5.98 8.35
C SER A 23 5.91 -5.85 7.31
N LEU A 24 5.62 -4.63 6.86
CA LEU A 24 4.61 -4.34 5.84
C LEU A 24 5.10 -4.73 4.45
N VAL A 25 6.35 -4.40 4.09
CA VAL A 25 6.96 -4.83 2.82
C VAL A 25 6.89 -6.36 2.68
N ARG A 26 7.32 -7.09 3.71
CA ARG A 26 7.25 -8.56 3.74
C ARG A 26 5.80 -9.08 3.70
N ALA A 27 4.87 -8.38 4.34
CA ALA A 27 3.47 -8.76 4.33
C ALA A 27 2.84 -8.63 2.95
N VAL A 28 3.06 -7.51 2.24
CA VAL A 28 2.58 -7.29 0.86
C VAL A 28 3.14 -8.35 -0.07
N VAL A 29 4.47 -8.55 -0.06
CA VAL A 29 5.13 -9.53 -0.93
C VAL A 29 4.56 -10.93 -0.70
N ARG A 30 4.32 -11.33 0.55
CA ARG A 30 3.70 -12.61 0.87
C ARG A 30 2.24 -12.69 0.42
N GLN A 31 1.47 -11.60 0.59
CA GLN A 31 0.06 -11.53 0.18
C GLN A 31 -0.08 -11.74 -1.33
N MET A 32 0.88 -11.24 -2.12
CA MET A 32 0.90 -11.36 -3.58
C MET A 32 1.43 -12.71 -4.10
N GLY A 33 1.71 -13.69 -3.24
CA GLY A 33 2.23 -15.00 -3.64
C GLY A 33 3.75 -15.12 -3.61
N GLY A 34 4.46 -14.14 -3.02
CA GLY A 34 5.90 -14.17 -2.83
C GLY A 34 6.67 -13.26 -3.79
N TRP A 35 8.00 -13.28 -3.67
CA TRP A 35 8.88 -12.31 -4.32
C TRP A 35 8.79 -12.31 -5.85
N GLN A 36 8.68 -13.48 -6.50
CA GLN A 36 8.60 -13.53 -7.96
C GLN A 36 7.30 -12.90 -8.47
N SER A 37 6.16 -13.33 -7.95
CA SER A 37 4.84 -12.79 -8.30
C SER A 37 4.73 -11.29 -8.02
N PHE A 38 5.28 -10.83 -6.89
CA PHE A 38 5.34 -9.40 -6.57
C PHE A 38 6.12 -8.61 -7.63
N LYS A 39 7.36 -9.02 -7.96
CA LYS A 39 8.19 -8.28 -8.93
C LYS A 39 7.57 -8.21 -10.32
N GLU A 40 6.92 -9.30 -10.76
CA GLU A 40 6.24 -9.34 -12.06
C GLU A 40 5.05 -8.38 -12.08
N SER A 41 4.35 -8.23 -10.96
CA SER A 41 3.15 -7.38 -10.85
C SER A 41 3.45 -5.92 -10.53
N ALA A 42 4.54 -5.62 -9.81
CA ALA A 42 4.82 -4.29 -9.27
C ALA A 42 4.86 -3.18 -10.34
N PRO A 43 5.50 -3.35 -11.51
CA PRO A 43 5.50 -2.32 -12.55
C PRO A 43 4.10 -1.99 -13.09
N ASP A 44 3.22 -2.99 -13.19
CA ASP A 44 1.84 -2.79 -13.65
C ASP A 44 1.00 -2.10 -12.58
N ILE A 45 1.21 -2.44 -11.30
CA ILE A 45 0.58 -1.73 -10.16
C ILE A 45 1.05 -0.27 -10.12
N CYS A 46 2.34 0.01 -10.31
CA CYS A 46 2.86 1.39 -10.35
C CYS A 46 2.17 2.23 -11.43
N ARG A 47 1.85 1.63 -12.58
CA ARG A 47 1.23 2.33 -13.73
C ARG A 47 -0.28 2.42 -13.64
N GLY A 48 -0.94 1.40 -13.09
CA GLY A 48 -2.39 1.22 -13.19
C GLY A 48 -3.17 1.17 -11.88
N GLY A 49 -2.50 1.12 -10.73
CA GLY A 49 -3.13 0.86 -9.43
C GLY A 49 -3.37 -0.63 -9.18
N ILE A 50 -3.54 -1.00 -7.91
CA ILE A 50 -3.69 -2.41 -7.49
C ILE A 50 -5.14 -2.92 -7.62
N ASP A 51 -6.09 -2.03 -7.88
CA ASP A 51 -7.49 -2.39 -8.16
C ASP A 51 -7.67 -3.04 -9.55
N GLY A 52 -6.63 -3.01 -10.40
CA GLY A 52 -6.55 -3.72 -11.69
C GLY A 52 -6.60 -5.25 -11.64
N GLY A 53 -6.72 -5.84 -10.44
CA GLY A 53 -6.99 -7.28 -10.27
C GLY A 53 -5.75 -8.13 -9.99
N PHE A 54 -5.01 -7.79 -8.93
CA PHE A 54 -3.79 -8.52 -8.56
C PHE A 54 -4.01 -9.54 -7.45
N SER A 55 -3.31 -10.69 -7.56
CA SER A 55 -3.41 -11.78 -6.59
C SER A 55 -3.23 -11.29 -5.15
N GLY A 56 -4.11 -11.73 -4.25
CA GLY A 56 -4.13 -11.31 -2.85
C GLY A 56 -4.83 -9.97 -2.59
N PHE A 57 -5.19 -9.20 -3.62
CA PHE A 57 -5.86 -7.89 -3.49
C PHE A 57 -7.19 -7.77 -4.26
N ILE A 58 -7.69 -8.87 -4.82
CA ILE A 58 -8.97 -8.94 -5.58
C ILE A 58 -10.20 -9.03 -4.66
N SER A 59 -10.09 -9.81 -3.57
CA SER A 59 -11.22 -10.09 -2.67
C SER A 59 -11.24 -9.15 -1.48
N TYR A 60 -12.39 -8.51 -1.23
CA TYR A 60 -12.57 -7.66 -0.05
C TYR A 60 -12.36 -8.41 1.27
N ALA A 61 -12.70 -9.70 1.31
CA ALA A 61 -12.45 -10.50 2.51
C ALA A 61 -10.95 -10.61 2.83
N ASP A 62 -10.11 -10.78 1.79
CA ASP A 62 -8.67 -10.92 1.93
C ASP A 62 -8.00 -9.58 2.22
N THR A 63 -8.38 -8.51 1.53
CA THR A 63 -7.84 -7.16 1.75
C THR A 63 -8.20 -6.63 3.14
N MET A 64 -9.44 -6.82 3.60
CA MET A 64 -9.84 -6.44 4.96
C MET A 64 -9.07 -7.23 6.01
N LYS A 65 -8.87 -8.54 5.81
CA LYS A 65 -8.07 -9.38 6.72
C LYS A 65 -6.61 -8.91 6.74
N PHE A 66 -6.05 -8.57 5.59
CA PHE A 66 -4.71 -8.02 5.46
C PHE A 66 -4.57 -6.70 6.21
N ALA A 67 -5.48 -5.74 5.98
CA ALA A 67 -5.43 -4.44 6.63
C ALA A 67 -5.53 -4.55 8.15
N LYS A 68 -6.46 -5.36 8.66
CA LYS A 68 -6.60 -5.61 10.10
C LYS A 68 -5.33 -6.20 10.71
N LYS A 69 -4.71 -7.18 10.05
CA LYS A 69 -3.51 -7.85 10.53
C LYS A 69 -2.28 -6.93 10.57
N ASN A 70 -2.17 -6.01 9.62
CA ASN A 70 -1.01 -5.13 9.48
C ASN A 70 -1.31 -3.66 9.87
N ARG A 71 -2.41 -3.42 10.60
CA ARG A 71 -2.97 -2.07 10.83
C ARG A 71 -1.95 -1.07 11.37
N GLU A 72 -1.10 -1.48 12.31
CA GLU A 72 -0.15 -0.57 12.95
C GLU A 72 0.90 -0.10 11.96
N ALA A 73 1.40 -1.01 11.11
CA ALA A 73 2.41 -0.67 10.10
C ALA A 73 1.80 0.18 8.96
N ILE A 74 0.56 -0.11 8.55
CA ILE A 74 -0.16 0.71 7.56
C ILE A 74 -0.44 2.11 8.13
N ARG A 75 -0.85 2.18 9.40
CA ARG A 75 -1.10 3.45 10.10
C ARG A 75 0.17 4.27 10.22
N GLN A 76 1.29 3.66 10.57
CA GLN A 76 2.59 4.32 10.63
C GLN A 76 2.96 4.91 9.26
N LEU A 77 2.92 4.08 8.21
CA LEU A 77 3.18 4.53 6.84
C LEU A 77 2.29 5.73 6.44
N ALA A 78 0.99 5.65 6.73
CA ALA A 78 0.06 6.72 6.40
C ALA A 78 0.31 8.01 7.20
N MET A 79 0.73 7.89 8.47
CA MET A 79 1.07 9.05 9.30
C MET A 79 2.37 9.73 8.82
N ASP A 80 3.40 8.94 8.52
CA ASP A 80 4.68 9.45 8.03
C ASP A 80 4.49 10.18 6.70
N GLN A 81 3.78 9.58 5.76
CA GLN A 81 3.50 10.20 4.46
C GLN A 81 2.61 11.45 4.58
N ALA A 82 1.60 11.44 5.47
CA ALA A 82 0.78 12.62 5.72
C ALA A 82 1.63 13.78 6.29
N GLN A 83 2.57 13.47 7.19
CA GLN A 83 3.51 14.45 7.72
C GLN A 83 4.41 15.02 6.63
N GLU A 84 4.95 14.19 5.73
CA GLU A 84 5.75 14.63 4.58
C GLU A 84 4.99 15.58 3.65
N PHE A 85 3.69 15.36 3.48
CA PHE A 85 2.82 16.23 2.68
C PHE A 85 2.31 17.47 3.43
N GLY A 86 2.58 17.59 4.74
CA GLY A 86 2.05 18.67 5.57
C GLY A 86 0.53 18.58 5.78
N LEU A 87 -0.05 17.38 5.70
CA LEU A 87 -1.48 17.10 5.82
C LEU A 87 -1.81 16.33 7.09
N GLY A 88 -3.09 16.35 7.50
CA GLY A 88 -3.59 15.39 8.47
C GLY A 88 -3.79 14.00 7.83
N VAL A 89 -3.51 12.92 8.56
CA VAL A 89 -3.67 11.54 8.02
C VAL A 89 -5.07 11.24 7.49
N VAL A 90 -6.11 11.80 8.13
CA VAL A 90 -7.49 11.64 7.67
C VAL A 90 -7.72 12.38 6.34
N GLU A 91 -7.19 13.60 6.22
CA GLU A 91 -7.27 14.38 4.99
C GLU A 91 -6.56 13.68 3.82
N MET A 92 -5.37 13.13 4.09
CA MET A 92 -4.61 12.36 3.11
C MET A 92 -5.40 11.14 2.62
N ILE A 93 -5.95 10.33 3.54
CA ILE A 93 -6.73 9.13 3.19
C ILE A 93 -8.02 9.49 2.44
N LYS A 94 -8.70 10.59 2.81
CA LYS A 94 -9.86 11.09 2.05
C LYS A 94 -9.53 11.42 0.60
N GLY A 95 -8.26 11.73 0.31
CA GLY A 95 -7.75 12.02 -1.02
C GLY A 95 -7.51 10.79 -1.90
N PHE A 96 -7.59 9.57 -1.36
CA PHE A 96 -7.35 8.36 -2.14
C PHE A 96 -8.29 8.26 -3.35
N GLY A 97 -7.72 7.91 -4.51
CA GLY A 97 -8.45 7.88 -5.78
C GLY A 97 -9.67 6.93 -5.78
N CYS A 98 -9.59 5.83 -5.02
CA CYS A 98 -10.69 4.88 -4.84
C CYS A 98 -11.94 5.49 -4.16
N PHE A 99 -11.81 6.67 -3.54
CA PHE A 99 -12.92 7.41 -2.92
C PHE A 99 -13.48 8.55 -3.78
N ARG A 100 -13.03 8.70 -5.04
CA ARG A 100 -13.42 9.81 -5.92
C ARG A 100 -14.94 9.96 -6.08
N HIS A 101 -15.66 8.85 -6.13
CA HIS A 101 -17.12 8.82 -6.35
C HIS A 101 -17.94 8.62 -5.08
N SER A 102 -17.29 8.24 -3.97
CA SER A 102 -17.94 8.04 -2.68
C SER A 102 -16.91 8.27 -1.59
N LYS A 103 -16.98 9.45 -0.95
CA LYS A 103 -16.02 9.84 0.08
C LYS A 103 -16.45 9.28 1.44
N PRO A 104 -15.55 8.59 2.16
CA PRO A 104 -15.82 8.22 3.55
C PRO A 104 -15.85 9.47 4.44
N SER A 105 -16.63 9.40 5.51
CA SER A 105 -16.58 10.36 6.61
C SER A 105 -15.27 10.25 7.39
N ASP A 106 -14.93 11.28 8.18
CA ASP A 106 -13.77 11.22 9.08
C ASP A 106 -13.85 10.04 10.04
N ARG A 107 -15.07 9.75 10.54
CA ARG A 107 -15.31 8.64 11.45
C ARG A 107 -15.01 7.29 10.81
N GLU A 108 -15.45 7.05 9.57
CA GLU A 108 -15.16 5.81 8.86
C GLU A 108 -13.66 5.63 8.63
N ILE A 109 -12.91 6.71 8.39
CA ILE A 109 -11.46 6.65 8.26
C ILE A 109 -10.79 6.33 9.60
N ILE A 110 -11.21 7.00 10.67
CA ILE A 110 -10.68 6.75 12.02
C ILE A 110 -10.94 5.29 12.43
N ASP A 111 -12.16 4.79 12.20
CA ASP A 111 -12.54 3.41 12.46
C ASP A 111 -11.70 2.43 11.60
N GLY A 112 -11.50 2.74 10.32
CA GLY A 112 -10.64 1.95 9.43
C GLY A 112 -9.19 1.88 9.90
N LEU A 113 -8.61 3.01 10.32
CA LEU A 113 -7.28 3.07 10.92
C LEU A 113 -7.18 2.29 12.24
N ALA A 114 -8.29 2.16 12.97
CA ALA A 114 -8.40 1.31 14.16
C ALA A 114 -8.64 -0.18 13.85
N GLY A 115 -8.78 -0.56 12.57
CA GLY A 115 -9.05 -1.94 12.15
C GLY A 115 -10.54 -2.32 12.20
N ILE A 116 -11.44 -1.35 12.36
CA ILE A 116 -12.88 -1.58 12.49
C ILE A 116 -13.50 -1.52 11.08
N ALA A 117 -14.32 -2.53 10.76
CA ALA A 117 -15.03 -2.60 9.49
C ALA A 117 -16.41 -1.96 9.63
N HIS A 118 -16.83 -1.15 8.65
CA HIS A 118 -18.16 -0.58 8.61
C HIS A 118 -19.07 -1.39 7.68
N PRO A 119 -20.28 -1.80 8.11
CA PRO A 119 -21.14 -2.70 7.32
C PRO A 119 -21.88 -2.03 6.15
N MET A 120 -22.05 -0.71 6.18
CA MET A 120 -22.93 0.03 5.26
C MET A 120 -22.26 1.27 4.63
N GLY A 121 -20.95 1.23 4.40
CA GLY A 121 -20.18 2.38 3.94
C GLY A 121 -19.03 2.05 3.00
N VAL A 122 -18.26 3.08 2.69
CA VAL A 122 -17.02 2.96 1.90
C VAL A 122 -16.04 2.11 2.69
N ASN A 123 -15.49 1.06 2.08
CA ASN A 123 -14.63 0.12 2.78
C ASN A 123 -13.20 0.65 2.91
N VAL A 124 -12.96 1.42 3.98
CA VAL A 124 -11.65 2.00 4.29
C VAL A 124 -10.58 0.92 4.50
N LEU A 125 -10.90 -0.22 5.10
CA LEU A 125 -9.92 -1.30 5.28
C LEU A 125 -9.42 -1.86 3.94
N ASN A 126 -10.32 -2.01 2.97
CA ASN A 126 -9.92 -2.41 1.62
C ASN A 126 -9.01 -1.36 0.98
N ALA A 127 -9.35 -0.07 1.08
CA ALA A 127 -8.53 1.01 0.57
C ALA A 127 -7.14 1.09 1.24
N LEU A 128 -7.06 0.86 2.56
CA LEU A 128 -5.80 0.81 3.30
C LEU A 128 -4.92 -0.37 2.88
N ALA A 129 -5.53 -1.51 2.55
CA ALA A 129 -4.80 -2.64 1.98
C ALA A 129 -4.24 -2.30 0.60
N TRP A 130 -5.07 -1.71 -0.27
CA TRP A 130 -4.64 -1.28 -1.61
C TRP A 130 -3.51 -0.26 -1.54
N TYR A 131 -3.66 0.76 -0.70
CA TYR A 131 -2.62 1.74 -0.41
C TYR A 131 -1.29 1.07 -0.05
N ALA A 132 -1.29 0.14 0.90
CA ALA A 132 -0.06 -0.56 1.29
C ALA A 132 0.58 -1.35 0.12
N GLY A 133 -0.24 -1.99 -0.73
CA GLY A 133 0.24 -2.69 -1.91
C GLY A 133 0.86 -1.75 -2.94
N GLU A 134 0.21 -0.62 -3.19
CA GLU A 134 0.67 0.40 -4.14
C GLU A 134 1.93 1.11 -3.68
N GLU A 135 2.05 1.49 -2.40
CA GLU A 135 3.28 2.12 -1.88
C GLU A 135 4.48 1.17 -1.96
N VAL A 136 4.29 -0.12 -1.65
CA VAL A 136 5.38 -1.11 -1.75
C VAL A 136 5.75 -1.38 -3.21
N ALA A 137 4.78 -1.39 -4.13
CA ALA A 137 5.05 -1.46 -5.56
C ALA A 137 5.81 -0.22 -6.05
N ARG A 138 5.41 0.98 -5.64
CA ARG A 138 6.08 2.24 -6.00
C ARG A 138 7.52 2.26 -5.50
N ALA A 139 7.76 1.89 -4.24
CA ALA A 139 9.11 1.76 -3.71
C ALA A 139 9.97 0.75 -4.50
N PHE A 140 9.37 -0.31 -5.03
CA PHE A 140 10.07 -1.24 -5.92
C PHE A 140 10.44 -0.60 -7.26
N CYS A 141 9.51 0.11 -7.90
CA CYS A 141 9.76 0.82 -9.14
C CYS A 141 10.86 1.87 -8.95
N ASP A 142 10.78 2.69 -7.91
CA ASP A 142 11.78 3.73 -7.60
C ASP A 142 13.19 3.14 -7.38
N ALA A 143 13.28 1.97 -6.73
CA ALA A 143 14.56 1.35 -6.41
C ALA A 143 15.20 0.57 -7.58
N PHE A 144 14.39 -0.02 -8.46
CA PHE A 144 14.87 -1.03 -9.43
C PHE A 144 14.43 -0.83 -10.88
N ASP A 145 13.44 0.03 -11.11
CA ASP A 145 12.93 0.40 -12.44
C ASP A 145 12.63 1.91 -12.49
N PRO A 146 13.64 2.76 -12.24
CA PRO A 146 13.45 4.20 -12.21
C PRO A 146 13.03 4.68 -13.61
N GLN A 147 11.84 5.30 -13.69
CA GLN A 147 11.29 5.89 -14.91
C GLN A 147 12.08 7.13 -15.36
#